data_AF-I1WEG8-F1
#
_entry.id   AF-I1WEG8-F1
#
_cell.length_a   1.000
_cell.length_b   1.000
_cell.length_c   1.000
_cell.angle_alpha   90.00
_cell.angle_beta   90.00
_cell.angle_gamma   90.00
#
_symmetry.space_group_name_H-M   'P 1'
#
loop_
_entity.id
_entity.type
_entity.pdbx_description
1 polymer ?
#
loop_
_entity_poly.entity_id
_entity_poly.type
_entity_poly.pdbx_seq_one_letter_code
_entity_poly.pdbx_strand_id
1 'polypeptide(L)'
;MIATILTATAVYVATGIDYLVILILLFSQVKKGQVKHIWIGQYIGTAIVIGASLLVAQGVVNLIPQQWVIGLLGLLPLYLGVKIWIKGEEDEDESSILSLFSSGKFNQLFLTMIFIVLASSADDFSIYIPYFTTLSMSEIFIVTIVFLIMVGVLCYVSYRLASFDFISETIEKYERWIVPIVFIGLGIYILFENGTFNALISFLL
;
A
#
# COMPACT_ATOMS: atom_id res chain seq x y z
N MET A 1 17.89 13.02 -18.54
CA MET A 1 16.49 13.49 -18.67
C MET A 1 15.58 12.38 -19.16
N ILE A 2 15.56 12.01 -20.45
CA ILE A 2 14.68 10.93 -20.96
C ILE A 2 14.99 9.57 -20.30
N ALA A 3 16.28 9.20 -20.21
CA ALA A 3 16.69 7.97 -19.53
C ALA A 3 16.28 7.94 -18.05
N THR A 4 16.40 9.09 -17.36
CA THR A 4 15.98 9.25 -15.96
C THR A 4 14.48 9.01 -15.80
N ILE A 5 13.65 9.60 -16.68
CA ILE A 5 12.20 9.41 -16.67
C ILE A 5 11.86 7.93 -16.91
N LEU A 6 12.46 7.31 -17.93
CA LEU A 6 12.19 5.92 -18.28
C LEU A 6 12.61 4.97 -17.15
N THR A 7 13.75 5.21 -16.53
CA THR A 7 14.22 4.44 -15.37
C THR A 7 13.30 4.62 -14.18
N ALA A 8 12.90 5.85 -13.87
CA ALA A 8 11.96 6.13 -12.78
C ALA A 8 10.60 5.46 -13.00
N THR A 9 10.08 5.51 -14.23
CA THR A 9 8.86 4.79 -14.59
C THR A 9 9.04 3.29 -14.42
N ALA A 10 10.14 2.72 -14.89
CA ALA A 10 10.41 1.29 -14.74
C ALA A 10 10.52 0.86 -13.26
N VAL A 11 11.22 1.66 -12.45
CA VAL A 11 11.34 1.44 -11.00
C VAL A 11 9.97 1.45 -10.34
N TYR A 12 9.16 2.48 -10.59
CA TYR A 12 7.82 2.59 -9.98
C TYR A 12 6.86 1.48 -10.46
N VAL A 13 6.95 1.06 -11.73
CA VAL A 13 6.14 -0.07 -12.22
C VAL A 13 6.58 -1.38 -11.58
N ALA A 14 7.89 -1.59 -11.44
CA ALA A 14 8.42 -2.81 -10.83
C ALA A 14 7.99 -2.95 -9.37
N THR A 15 7.94 -1.84 -8.64
CA THR A 15 7.50 -1.81 -7.25
C THR A 15 5.99 -1.80 -7.09
N GLY A 16 5.23 -1.11 -7.95
CA GLY A 16 3.79 -0.89 -7.72
C GLY A 16 2.83 -2.03 -8.12
N ILE A 17 3.32 -3.18 -8.61
CA ILE A 17 2.47 -4.28 -9.12
C ILE A 17 1.79 -5.03 -7.97
N ASP A 18 2.49 -5.26 -6.87
CA ASP A 18 1.99 -5.96 -5.69
C ASP A 18 0.76 -5.23 -5.09
N TYR A 19 0.78 -3.90 -5.13
CA TYR A 19 -0.22 -3.02 -4.59
C TYR A 19 -1.49 -2.93 -5.43
N LEU A 20 -1.37 -3.26 -6.72
CA LEU A 20 -2.45 -3.15 -7.70
C LEU A 20 -3.67 -3.97 -7.25
N VAL A 21 -3.44 -5.18 -6.70
CA VAL A 21 -4.50 -6.08 -6.20
C VAL A 21 -5.28 -5.43 -5.04
N ILE A 22 -4.57 -4.86 -4.06
CA ILE A 22 -5.18 -4.20 -2.91
C ILE A 22 -6.01 -2.99 -3.38
N LEU A 23 -5.47 -2.22 -4.32
CA LEU A 23 -6.10 -1.03 -4.82
C LEU A 23 -7.36 -1.34 -5.64
N ILE A 24 -7.36 -2.44 -6.41
CA ILE A 24 -8.56 -2.95 -7.09
C ILE A 24 -9.63 -3.34 -6.07
N LEU A 25 -9.28 -4.13 -5.05
CA LEU A 25 -10.22 -4.57 -4.02
C LEU A 25 -10.85 -3.37 -3.31
N LEU A 26 -10.04 -2.37 -2.94
CA LEU A 26 -10.53 -1.13 -2.34
C LEU A 26 -11.45 -0.36 -3.29
N PHE A 27 -11.07 -0.18 -4.55
CA PHE A 27 -11.91 0.54 -5.52
C PHE A 27 -13.21 -0.18 -5.86
N SER A 28 -13.23 -1.51 -5.84
CA SER A 28 -14.42 -2.33 -6.11
C SER A 28 -15.47 -2.19 -5.01
N GLN A 29 -15.07 -1.83 -3.80
CA GLN A 29 -15.97 -1.77 -2.65
C GLN A 29 -16.40 -0.36 -2.27
N VAL A 30 -15.59 0.67 -2.57
CA VAL A 30 -15.94 2.04 -2.16
C VAL A 30 -17.12 2.63 -2.96
N LYS A 31 -17.94 3.44 -2.27
CA LYS A 31 -18.97 4.25 -2.95
C LYS A 31 -18.31 5.37 -3.75
N LYS A 32 -18.96 5.84 -4.83
CA LYS A 32 -18.45 6.91 -5.73
C LYS A 32 -17.93 8.16 -5.00
N GLY A 33 -18.52 8.55 -3.86
CA GLY A 33 -18.08 9.69 -3.05
C GLY A 33 -16.78 9.47 -2.27
N GLN A 34 -16.43 8.22 -1.98
CA GLN A 34 -15.28 7.84 -1.15
C GLN A 34 -13.99 7.60 -1.96
N VAL A 35 -14.09 7.45 -3.28
CA VAL A 35 -12.96 7.29 -4.22
C VAL A 35 -11.89 8.37 -4.01
N LYS A 36 -12.32 9.61 -3.72
CA LYS A 36 -11.41 10.73 -3.46
C LYS A 36 -10.48 10.50 -2.27
N HIS A 37 -10.93 9.77 -1.25
CA HIS A 37 -10.13 9.47 -0.06
C HIS A 37 -9.01 8.48 -0.35
N ILE A 38 -9.28 7.50 -1.21
CA ILE A 38 -8.25 6.56 -1.67
C ILE A 38 -7.18 7.33 -2.45
N TRP A 39 -7.58 8.20 -3.37
CA TRP A 39 -6.64 9.02 -4.14
C TRP A 39 -5.77 9.89 -3.24
N ILE A 40 -6.38 10.66 -2.34
CA ILE A 40 -5.65 11.55 -1.43
C ILE A 40 -4.72 10.74 -0.52
N GLY A 41 -5.21 9.64 0.05
CA GLY A 41 -4.41 8.78 0.92
C GLY A 41 -3.23 8.13 0.19
N GLN A 42 -3.43 7.72 -1.08
CA GLN A 42 -2.36 7.17 -1.91
C GLN A 42 -1.26 8.21 -2.16
N TYR A 43 -1.64 9.43 -2.53
CA TYR A 43 -0.70 10.51 -2.77
C TYR A 43 0.10 10.88 -1.52
N ILE A 44 -0.58 11.00 -0.38
CA ILE A 44 0.08 11.33 0.89
C ILE A 44 0.99 10.18 1.35
N GLY A 45 0.50 8.95 1.32
CA GLY A 45 1.29 7.77 1.68
C GLY A 45 2.55 7.65 0.83
N THR A 46 2.42 7.79 -0.49
CA THR A 46 3.55 7.72 -1.42
C THR A 46 4.52 8.89 -1.19
N ALA A 47 4.02 10.10 -0.94
CA ALA A 47 4.87 11.24 -0.62
C ALA A 47 5.68 11.02 0.66
N ILE A 48 5.11 10.37 1.68
CA ILE A 48 5.83 10.00 2.90
C ILE A 48 6.93 8.98 2.58
N VAL A 49 6.64 7.94 1.79
CA VAL A 49 7.63 6.92 1.38
C VAL A 49 8.78 7.54 0.61
N ILE A 50 8.49 8.39 -0.38
CA ILE A 50 9.50 9.12 -1.16
C ILE A 50 10.32 10.02 -0.25
N GLY A 51 9.66 10.83 0.59
CA GLY A 51 10.33 11.76 1.50
C GLY A 51 11.25 11.05 2.49
N ALA A 52 10.77 9.97 3.10
CA ALA A 52 11.57 9.14 4.00
C ALA A 52 12.76 8.50 3.27
N SER A 53 12.54 7.95 2.07
CA SER A 53 13.62 7.36 1.25
C SER A 53 14.69 8.40 0.90
N LEU A 54 14.29 9.62 0.55
CA LEU A 54 15.21 10.73 0.25
C LEU A 54 16.01 11.18 1.47
N LEU A 55 15.37 11.29 2.64
CA LEU A 55 16.05 11.67 3.88
C LEU A 55 17.12 10.65 4.27
N VAL A 56 16.84 9.35 4.10
CA VAL A 56 17.81 8.28 4.33
C VAL A 56 18.92 8.33 3.27
N ALA A 57 18.58 8.49 1.99
CA ALA A 57 19.55 8.57 0.90
C ALA A 57 20.54 9.74 1.05
N GLN A 58 20.09 10.89 1.58
CA GLN A 58 20.95 12.05 1.84
C GLN A 58 21.78 11.93 3.13
N GLY A 59 21.67 10.81 3.86
CA GLY A 59 22.39 10.60 5.12
C GLY A 59 21.91 11.51 6.26
N VAL A 60 20.75 12.18 6.09
CA VAL A 60 20.15 13.04 7.12
C VAL A 60 19.66 12.21 8.30
N VAL A 61 19.30 10.96 8.04
CA VAL A 61 18.78 10.03 9.03
C VAL A 61 19.56 8.72 8.93
N ASN A 62 20.39 8.40 9.93
CA ASN A 62 21.09 7.11 10.06
C ASN A 62 20.15 5.96 10.49
N LEU A 63 18.84 6.18 10.48
CA LEU A 63 17.83 5.16 10.70
C LEU A 63 17.58 4.48 9.36
N ILE A 64 18.46 3.55 8.98
CA ILE A 64 17.99 2.42 8.17
C ILE A 64 17.08 1.67 9.15
N PRO A 65 15.74 1.73 9.01
CA PRO A 65 14.89 0.97 9.90
C PRO A 65 15.31 -0.48 9.71
N GLN A 66 15.67 -1.16 10.80
CA GLN A 66 16.05 -2.56 10.71
C GLN A 66 14.88 -3.30 10.05
N GLN A 67 15.15 -4.18 9.08
CA GLN A 67 14.11 -4.77 8.23
C GLN A 67 12.90 -5.30 9.02
N TRP A 68 13.15 -5.87 10.20
CA TRP A 68 12.09 -6.34 11.10
C TRP A 68 11.08 -5.26 11.55
N VAL A 69 11.50 -4.00 11.72
CA VAL A 69 10.63 -2.86 12.10
C VAL A 69 9.69 -2.52 10.95
N ILE A 70 10.18 -2.64 9.71
CA ILE A 70 9.38 -2.41 8.51
C ILE A 70 8.31 -3.50 8.39
N GLY A 71 8.68 -4.77 8.65
CA GLY A 71 7.69 -5.85 8.60
C GLY A 71 6.58 -5.78 9.65
N LEU A 72 6.74 -5.02 10.75
CA LEU A 72 5.65 -4.75 11.69
C LEU A 72 4.46 -4.04 11.04
N LEU A 73 4.69 -3.32 9.94
CA LEU A 73 3.59 -2.70 9.20
C LEU A 73 2.63 -3.76 8.60
N GLY A 74 3.11 -4.99 8.36
CA GLY A 74 2.29 -6.13 7.95
C GLY A 74 1.25 -6.56 8.98
N LEU A 75 1.37 -6.14 10.24
CA LEU A 75 0.35 -6.37 11.26
C LEU A 75 -0.96 -5.65 10.96
N LEU A 76 -0.91 -4.52 10.25
CA LEU A 76 -2.13 -3.79 9.90
C LEU A 76 -3.00 -4.55 8.88
N PRO A 77 -2.49 -4.95 7.70
CA PRO A 77 -3.29 -5.75 6.79
C PRO A 77 -3.72 -7.08 7.43
N LEU A 78 -2.87 -7.69 8.26
CA LEU A 78 -3.24 -8.90 9.01
C LEU A 78 -4.41 -8.65 9.97
N TYR A 79 -4.35 -7.58 10.77
CA TYR A 79 -5.43 -7.20 11.68
C TYR A 79 -6.74 -6.91 10.93
N LEU A 80 -6.66 -6.17 9.82
CA LEU A 80 -7.82 -5.88 8.99
C LEU A 80 -8.42 -7.17 8.43
N GLY A 81 -7.61 -8.06 7.87
CA GLY A 81 -8.09 -9.32 7.31
C GLY A 81 -8.75 -10.22 8.37
N VAL A 82 -8.13 -10.38 9.54
CA VAL A 82 -8.72 -11.15 10.65
C VAL A 82 -10.03 -10.54 11.14
N LYS A 83 -10.09 -9.21 11.26
CA LYS A 83 -11.30 -8.51 11.72
C LYS A 83 -12.45 -8.67 10.73
N ILE A 84 -12.18 -8.62 9.43
CA ILE A 84 -13.20 -8.86 8.38
C ILE A 84 -13.66 -10.32 8.42
N TRP A 85 -12.74 -11.27 8.62
CA TRP A 85 -13.07 -12.70 8.72
C TRP A 85 -14.04 -12.99 9.87
N ILE A 86 -13.77 -12.42 11.06
CA ILE A 86 -14.62 -12.62 12.25
C ILE A 86 -15.96 -11.91 12.10
N LYS A 87 -15.96 -10.65 11.65
CA LYS A 87 -17.19 -9.83 11.57
C LYS A 87 -18.13 -10.30 10.46
N GLY A 88 -17.58 -10.88 9.39
CA GLY A 88 -18.37 -11.49 8.33
C GLY A 88 -19.15 -12.73 8.77
N GLU A 89 -18.89 -13.33 9.94
CA GLU A 89 -19.71 -14.43 10.48
C GLU A 89 -21.00 -13.97 11.16
N GLU A 90 -21.07 -12.72 11.64
CA GLU A 90 -22.21 -12.20 12.40
C GLU A 90 -23.23 -11.44 11.53
N ASP A 91 -22.81 -10.78 10.45
CA ASP A 91 -23.69 -10.00 9.56
C ASP A 91 -23.26 -10.09 8.08
N GLU A 92 -24.12 -10.64 7.20
CA GLU A 92 -23.85 -10.79 5.75
C GLU A 92 -23.74 -9.45 5.00
N ASP A 93 -24.30 -8.37 5.53
CA ASP A 93 -24.25 -7.02 4.94
C ASP A 93 -23.00 -6.21 5.34
N GLU A 94 -22.20 -6.68 6.32
CA GLU A 94 -21.05 -5.95 6.87
C GLU A 94 -19.67 -6.54 6.48
N SER A 95 -19.60 -7.52 5.58
CA SER A 95 -18.34 -8.16 5.14
C SER A 95 -17.39 -7.27 4.34
N SER A 96 -17.80 -6.05 3.98
CA SER A 96 -16.97 -5.13 3.21
C SER A 96 -15.88 -4.48 4.08
N ILE A 97 -14.70 -4.23 3.51
CA ILE A 97 -13.64 -3.45 4.17
C ILE A 97 -14.18 -2.06 4.54
N LEU A 98 -15.17 -1.58 3.77
CA LEU A 98 -15.93 -0.37 4.04
C LEU A 98 -16.63 -0.38 5.41
N SER A 99 -17.19 -1.47 5.92
CA SER A 99 -17.89 -1.47 7.22
C SER A 99 -16.92 -1.15 8.37
N LEU A 100 -15.65 -1.60 8.25
CA LEU A 100 -14.56 -1.25 9.17
C LEU A 100 -14.20 0.23 9.11
N PHE A 101 -14.48 0.89 7.99
CA PHE A 101 -14.18 2.31 7.76
C PHE A 101 -15.43 3.21 7.75
N SER A 102 -16.63 2.63 7.77
CA SER A 102 -17.95 3.27 7.69
C SER A 102 -18.52 3.57 9.07
N SER A 103 -17.72 3.42 10.14
CA SER A 103 -17.99 4.04 11.43
C SER A 103 -17.81 5.57 11.35
N GLY A 104 -18.63 6.23 10.51
CA GLY A 104 -19.04 7.63 10.61
C GLY A 104 -17.99 8.75 10.49
N LYS A 105 -16.69 8.47 10.32
CA LYS A 105 -15.67 9.53 10.26
C LYS A 105 -14.89 9.53 8.95
N PHE A 106 -15.16 10.56 8.15
CA PHE A 106 -14.43 11.01 6.95
C PHE A 106 -12.89 10.99 7.09
N ASN A 107 -12.36 11.05 8.32
CA ASN A 107 -10.93 10.96 8.61
C ASN A 107 -10.33 9.55 8.48
N GLN A 108 -11.13 8.49 8.58
CA GLN A 108 -10.59 7.16 8.81
C GLN A 108 -10.14 6.46 7.53
N LEU A 109 -10.88 6.63 6.42
CA LEU A 109 -10.56 6.02 5.13
C LEU A 109 -9.22 6.51 4.55
N PHE A 110 -8.96 7.83 4.55
CA PHE A 110 -7.71 8.33 4.01
C PHE A 110 -6.52 7.95 4.90
N LEU A 111 -6.69 7.90 6.23
CA LEU A 111 -5.64 7.47 7.16
C LEU A 111 -5.31 6.00 6.97
N THR A 112 -6.33 5.14 6.87
CA THR A 112 -6.10 3.72 6.55
C THR A 112 -5.38 3.58 5.22
N MET A 113 -5.76 4.36 4.22
CA MET A 113 -5.09 4.35 2.93
C MET A 113 -3.61 4.69 3.05
N ILE A 114 -3.26 5.74 3.80
CA ILE A 114 -1.86 6.11 4.10
C ILE A 114 -1.14 4.92 4.74
N PHE A 115 -1.75 4.30 5.75
CA PHE A 115 -1.12 3.17 6.42
C PHE A 115 -0.95 1.94 5.53
N ILE A 116 -1.93 1.63 4.66
CA ILE A 116 -1.85 0.53 3.71
C ILE A 116 -0.71 0.77 2.72
N VAL A 117 -0.56 2.00 2.22
CA VAL A 117 0.60 2.38 1.40
C VAL A 117 1.90 2.17 2.15
N LEU A 118 2.02 2.72 3.36
CA LEU A 118 3.24 2.58 4.16
C LEU A 118 3.58 1.12 4.44
N ALA A 119 2.58 0.30 4.71
CA ALA A 119 2.76 -1.12 4.98
C ALA A 119 3.18 -1.93 3.77
N SER A 120 2.63 -1.60 2.61
CA SER A 120 2.96 -2.30 1.37
C SER A 120 4.28 -1.80 0.78
N SER A 121 4.64 -0.53 0.98
CA SER A 121 5.88 0.08 0.47
C SER A 121 7.11 -0.24 1.33
N ALA A 122 7.08 -1.35 2.05
CA ALA A 122 8.15 -1.79 2.93
C ALA A 122 9.43 -2.13 2.14
N ASP A 123 9.24 -2.89 1.07
CA ASP A 123 10.23 -3.32 0.10
C ASP A 123 10.63 -2.20 -0.87
N ASP A 124 9.73 -1.25 -1.17
CA ASP A 124 10.04 -0.03 -1.94
C ASP A 124 11.27 0.72 -1.40
N PHE A 125 11.43 0.79 -0.07
CA PHE A 125 12.58 1.45 0.54
C PHE A 125 13.91 0.83 0.09
N SER A 126 13.95 -0.49 -0.11
CA SER A 126 15.16 -1.21 -0.54
C SER A 126 15.60 -0.83 -1.96
N ILE A 127 14.66 -0.34 -2.79
CA ILE A 127 14.91 0.08 -4.18
C ILE A 127 15.08 1.59 -4.25
N TYR A 128 14.20 2.37 -3.61
CA TYR A 128 14.19 3.83 -3.70
C TYR A 128 15.41 4.47 -3.03
N ILE A 129 15.86 3.98 -1.87
CA ILE A 129 17.03 4.54 -1.17
C ILE A 129 18.28 4.47 -2.06
N PRO A 130 18.75 3.29 -2.53
CA PRO A 130 19.93 3.23 -3.39
C PRO A 130 19.70 3.88 -4.76
N TYR A 131 18.46 3.94 -5.25
CA TYR A 131 18.19 4.69 -6.46
C TYR A 131 18.44 6.20 -6.25
N PHE A 132 17.90 6.78 -5.17
CA PHE A 132 18.08 8.20 -4.88
C PHE A 132 19.52 8.60 -4.58
N THR A 133 20.35 7.72 -4.02
CA THR A 133 21.78 8.02 -3.78
C THR A 133 22.59 8.17 -5.08
N THR A 134 22.10 7.61 -6.19
CA THR A 134 22.78 7.68 -7.50
C THR A 134 22.41 8.93 -8.31
N LEU A 135 21.43 9.71 -7.86
CA LEU A 135 20.83 10.81 -8.62
C LEU A 135 21.33 12.17 -8.16
N SER A 136 21.44 13.11 -9.10
CA SER A 136 21.63 14.53 -8.80
C SER A 136 20.34 15.19 -8.29
N MET A 137 20.44 16.37 -7.65
CA MET A 137 19.26 17.09 -7.14
C MET A 137 18.21 17.41 -8.21
N SER A 138 18.65 17.74 -9.44
CA SER A 138 17.74 17.97 -10.56
C SER A 138 17.03 16.70 -11.01
N GLU A 139 17.71 15.56 -10.96
CA GLU A 139 17.12 14.26 -11.28
C GLU A 139 16.15 13.79 -10.21
N ILE A 140 16.47 13.97 -8.93
CA ILE A 140 15.56 13.69 -7.80
C ILE A 140 14.22 14.42 -7.99
N PHE A 141 14.26 15.70 -8.38
CA PHE A 141 13.06 16.47 -8.65
C PHE A 141 12.22 15.86 -9.78
N ILE A 142 12.86 15.44 -10.87
CA ILE A 142 12.19 14.79 -12.01
C ILE A 142 11.62 13.45 -11.60
N VAL A 143 12.39 12.60 -10.92
CA VAL A 143 11.94 11.29 -10.43
C VAL A 143 10.72 11.45 -9.51
N THR A 144 10.75 12.44 -8.61
CA THR A 144 9.62 12.72 -7.71
C THR A 144 8.35 13.08 -8.50
N ILE A 145 8.46 13.94 -9.51
CA ILE A 145 7.33 14.27 -10.40
C ILE A 145 6.82 13.03 -11.13
N VAL A 146 7.73 12.21 -11.68
CA VAL A 146 7.36 10.97 -12.37
C VAL A 146 6.62 10.02 -11.43
N PHE A 147 7.10 9.82 -10.21
CA PHE A 147 6.42 8.96 -9.22
C PHE A 147 5.02 9.49 -8.89
N LEU A 148 4.86 10.81 -8.69
CA LEU A 148 3.55 11.41 -8.42
C LEU A 148 2.59 11.27 -9.62
N ILE A 149 3.08 11.34 -10.85
CA ILE A 149 2.27 11.06 -12.04
C ILE A 149 1.87 9.59 -12.07
N MET A 150 2.81 8.70 -11.79
CA MET A 150 2.57 7.24 -11.78
C MET A 150 1.60 6.80 -10.68
N VAL A 151 1.57 7.47 -9.52
CA VAL A 151 0.50 7.28 -8.52
C VAL A 151 -0.87 7.48 -9.14
N GLY A 152 -1.04 8.55 -9.92
CA GLY A 152 -2.30 8.85 -10.61
C GLY A 152 -2.64 7.78 -11.66
N VAL A 153 -1.64 7.32 -12.40
CA VAL A 153 -1.80 6.22 -13.37
C VAL A 153 -2.23 4.93 -12.67
N LEU A 154 -1.55 4.54 -11.60
CA LEU A 154 -1.86 3.34 -10.82
C LEU A 154 -3.28 3.41 -10.24
N CYS A 155 -3.63 4.53 -9.60
CA CYS A 155 -4.99 4.76 -9.11
C CYS A 155 -6.04 4.66 -10.22
N TYR A 156 -5.79 5.26 -11.37
CA TYR A 156 -6.71 5.22 -12.49
C TYR A 156 -6.86 3.81 -13.07
N VAL A 157 -5.75 3.11 -13.27
CA VAL A 157 -5.73 1.72 -13.77
C VAL A 157 -6.49 0.82 -12.80
N SER A 158 -6.18 0.85 -11.50
CA SER A 158 -6.88 0.04 -10.51
C SER A 158 -8.36 0.39 -10.40
N TYR A 159 -8.74 1.67 -10.49
CA TYR A 159 -10.15 2.08 -10.51
C TYR A 159 -10.89 1.54 -11.74
N ARG A 160 -10.26 1.62 -12.92
CA ARG A 160 -10.83 1.09 -14.16
C ARG A 160 -10.94 -0.43 -14.13
N LEU A 161 -9.93 -1.12 -13.59
CA LEU A 161 -9.97 -2.57 -13.44
C LEU A 161 -11.06 -3.01 -12.46
N ALA A 162 -11.19 -2.33 -11.32
CA ALA A 162 -12.24 -2.57 -10.35
C ALA A 162 -13.65 -2.33 -10.91
N SER A 163 -13.79 -1.45 -11.91
CA SER A 163 -15.06 -1.12 -12.56
C SER A 163 -15.47 -2.10 -13.67
N PHE A 164 -14.68 -3.14 -13.97
CA PHE A 164 -15.12 -4.17 -14.91
C PHE A 164 -16.17 -5.07 -14.26
N ASP A 165 -17.30 -5.26 -14.94
CA ASP A 165 -18.44 -6.03 -14.43
C ASP A 165 -18.03 -7.43 -13.91
N PHE A 166 -17.15 -8.14 -14.63
CA PHE A 166 -16.64 -9.45 -14.19
C PHE A 166 -15.87 -9.40 -12.86
N ILE A 167 -15.03 -8.38 -12.68
CA ILE A 167 -14.22 -8.21 -11.47
C ILE A 167 -15.12 -7.75 -10.32
N SER A 168 -16.00 -6.77 -10.57
CA SER A 168 -16.95 -6.26 -9.59
C SER A 168 -17.91 -7.35 -9.11
N GLU A 169 -18.54 -8.12 -10.02
CA GLU A 169 -19.47 -9.20 -9.65
C GLU A 169 -18.75 -10.34 -8.91
N THR A 170 -17.54 -10.71 -9.34
CA THR A 170 -16.77 -11.76 -8.67
C THR A 170 -16.35 -11.32 -7.26
N ILE A 171 -15.89 -10.08 -7.12
CA ILE A 171 -15.53 -9.53 -5.81
C ILE A 171 -16.78 -9.40 -4.95
N GLU A 172 -17.89 -8.83 -5.42
CA GLU A 172 -19.13 -8.74 -4.64
C GLU A 172 -19.66 -10.12 -4.19
N LYS A 173 -19.54 -11.14 -5.04
CA LYS A 173 -20.02 -12.49 -4.72
C LYS A 173 -19.14 -13.22 -3.70
N TYR A 174 -17.83 -12.97 -3.70
CA TYR A 174 -16.86 -13.70 -2.87
C TYR A 174 -16.07 -12.80 -1.92
N GLU A 175 -16.46 -11.52 -1.75
CA GLU A 175 -15.69 -10.53 -0.98
C GLU A 175 -15.45 -10.99 0.44
N ARG A 176 -16.46 -11.64 1.04
CA ARG A 176 -16.41 -12.22 2.38
C ARG A 176 -15.22 -13.16 2.59
N TRP A 177 -14.74 -13.83 1.53
CA TRP A 177 -13.61 -14.74 1.60
C TRP A 177 -12.35 -14.17 0.95
N ILE A 178 -12.47 -13.59 -0.25
CA ILE A 178 -11.33 -13.07 -1.01
C ILE A 178 -10.59 -11.99 -0.23
N VAL A 179 -11.33 -11.07 0.38
CA VAL A 179 -10.75 -9.88 1.02
C VAL A 179 -9.92 -10.26 2.25
N PRO A 180 -10.45 -10.99 3.25
CA PRO A 180 -9.61 -11.45 4.35
C PRO A 180 -8.41 -12.26 3.91
N ILE A 181 -8.57 -13.16 2.93
CA ILE A 181 -7.48 -14.04 2.48
C ILE A 181 -6.35 -13.20 1.89
N VAL A 182 -6.67 -12.20 1.06
CA VAL A 182 -5.68 -11.30 0.49
C VAL A 182 -5.00 -10.47 1.57
N PHE A 183 -5.76 -9.89 2.51
CA PHE A 183 -5.20 -9.06 3.58
C PHE A 183 -4.35 -9.85 4.59
N ILE A 184 -4.81 -11.03 5.01
CA ILE A 184 -4.07 -11.95 5.89
C ILE A 184 -2.83 -12.45 5.16
N GLY A 185 -2.97 -12.90 3.92
CA GLY A 185 -1.86 -13.39 3.11
C GLY A 185 -0.78 -12.33 2.91
N LEU A 186 -1.18 -11.10 2.57
CA LEU A 186 -0.27 -9.96 2.44
C LEU A 186 0.43 -9.64 3.76
N GLY A 187 -0.32 -9.59 4.88
CA GLY A 187 0.26 -9.31 6.19
C GLY A 187 1.28 -10.36 6.62
N ILE A 188 0.99 -11.65 6.41
CA ILE A 188 1.92 -12.74 6.66
C ILE A 188 3.15 -12.63 5.74
N TYR A 189 2.94 -12.37 4.45
CA TYR A 189 4.03 -12.22 3.47
C TYR A 189 4.99 -11.10 3.88
N ILE A 190 4.47 -9.91 4.21
CA ILE A 190 5.27 -8.77 4.66
C ILE A 190 6.07 -9.11 5.93
N LEU A 191 5.42 -9.76 6.92
CA LEU A 191 6.08 -10.16 8.17
C LEU A 191 7.19 -11.20 7.96
N PHE A 192 7.00 -12.11 6.99
CA PHE A 192 7.95 -13.17 6.66
C PHE A 192 9.15 -12.63 5.89
N GLU A 193 8.90 -11.89 4.80
CA GLU A 193 9.94 -11.33 3.91
C GLU A 193 10.87 -10.39 4.67
N ASN A 194 10.33 -9.61 5.60
CA ASN A 194 11.09 -8.67 6.43
C ASN A 194 11.73 -9.31 7.67
N GLY A 195 11.62 -10.64 7.85
CA GLY A 195 12.22 -11.36 8.98
C GLY A 195 11.65 -11.00 10.36
N THR A 196 10.51 -10.33 10.42
CA THR A 196 9.89 -9.86 11.66
C THR A 196 9.50 -11.00 12.58
N PHE A 197 9.06 -12.14 12.03
CA PHE A 197 8.80 -13.35 12.81
C PHE A 197 10.04 -13.83 13.57
N ASN A 198 11.19 -13.91 12.89
CA ASN A 198 12.44 -14.34 13.51
C ASN A 198 12.90 -13.37 14.61
N ALA A 199 12.77 -12.06 14.36
CA ALA A 199 13.10 -11.04 15.35
C ALA A 199 12.19 -11.12 16.60
N LEU A 200 10.87 -11.25 16.41
CA LEU A 200 9.91 -11.41 17.51
C LEU A 200 10.17 -12.68 18.32
N ILE A 201 10.42 -13.81 17.65
CA ILE A 201 10.75 -15.08 18.31
C ILE A 201 12.06 -14.96 19.10
N SER A 202 13.08 -14.29 18.56
CA SER A 202 14.36 -14.09 19.24
C SER A 202 14.29 -13.15 20.46
N PHE A 203 13.25 -12.32 20.56
CA PHE A 203 12.98 -11.48 21.73
C PHE A 203 12.21 -12.21 22.83
N LEU A 204 11.53 -13.30 22.48
CA LEU A 204 10.60 -14.03 23.34
C LEU A 204 11.25 -15.30 23.94
N LEU A 205 12.31 -15.81 23.30
CA LEU A 205 13.21 -16.89 23.75
C LEU A 205 14.47 -16.32 24.41
#